data_AF-A0A1G7VLN3-F1
#
_entry.id   AF-A0A1G7VLN3-F1
#
_cell.length_a   1.000
_cell.length_b   1.000
_cell.length_c   1.000
_cell.angle_alpha   90.00
_cell.angle_beta   90.00
_cell.angle_gamma   90.00
#
_symmetry.space_group_name_H-M   'P 1'
#
loop_
_entity.id
_entity.type
_entity.pdbx_description
1 polymer ?
#
loop_
_entity_poly.entity_id
_entity_poly.type
_entity_poly.pdbx_seq_one_letter_code
_entity_poly.pdbx_strand_id
1 'polypeptide(L)'
;MVAVPEVEGLGRLVQRRAEPVPAPRRRLVAVAVSPMELLRPESDLARIIGESGRVDLLIARDDAPPPAEVPGPLVSPEVVWVDPDDLDEDEDYPGFDEDDEDDGVAAAVAALDLPDLRVHRLGLPGRLGPDAADMLVAALSELVGFDPEPGVYCVSPAPAPGDPERSAVVAAAQRIGRAYGVPMLRYKSLELSVVD
;
A
#
# COMPACT_ATOMS: atom_id res chain seq x y z
N MET A 1 0.47 -51.63 -57.15
CA MET A 1 1.18 -50.47 -57.71
C MET A 1 0.31 -49.25 -57.37
N VAL A 2 0.58 -48.60 -56.24
CA VAL A 2 -0.22 -47.46 -55.74
C VAL A 2 0.73 -46.27 -55.67
N ALA A 3 0.42 -45.22 -56.41
CA ALA A 3 1.22 -44.00 -56.46
C ALA A 3 1.03 -43.20 -55.17
N VAL A 4 2.13 -42.82 -54.53
CA VAL A 4 2.18 -41.87 -53.42
C VAL A 4 2.44 -40.49 -54.00
N PRO A 5 1.60 -39.47 -53.77
CA PRO A 5 1.93 -38.11 -54.19
C PRO A 5 2.95 -37.49 -53.23
N GLU A 6 4.05 -36.98 -53.78
CA GLU A 6 5.00 -36.14 -53.07
C GLU A 6 4.35 -34.79 -52.73
N VAL A 7 4.47 -34.38 -51.47
CA VAL A 7 3.98 -33.09 -50.99
C VAL A 7 5.18 -32.15 -50.90
N GLU A 8 5.47 -31.45 -51.99
CA GLU A 8 6.34 -30.27 -51.98
C GLU A 8 5.61 -29.09 -51.33
N GLY A 9 6.27 -28.40 -50.40
CA GLY A 9 5.73 -27.15 -49.87
C GLY A 9 6.34 -26.72 -48.55
N LEU A 10 7.66 -26.48 -48.52
CA LEU A 10 8.31 -25.71 -47.46
C LEU A 10 7.72 -24.29 -47.45
N GLY A 11 6.67 -24.10 -46.64
CA GLY A 11 6.18 -22.78 -46.28
C GLY A 11 7.29 -22.01 -45.58
N ARG A 12 7.83 -21.00 -46.26
CA ARG A 12 8.71 -19.98 -45.65
C ARG A 12 8.01 -19.45 -44.40
N LEU A 13 8.57 -19.72 -43.22
CA LEU A 13 8.22 -19.00 -42.00
C LEU A 13 8.51 -17.52 -42.25
N VAL A 14 7.46 -16.76 -42.54
CA VAL A 14 7.50 -15.30 -42.50
C VAL A 14 7.75 -14.95 -41.04
N GLN A 15 9.02 -14.68 -40.71
CA GLN A 15 9.36 -14.01 -39.47
C GLN A 15 8.65 -12.65 -39.50
N ARG A 16 7.45 -12.58 -38.92
CA ARG A 16 6.86 -11.31 -38.53
C ARG A 16 7.86 -10.67 -37.59
N ARG A 17 8.50 -9.61 -38.06
CA ARG A 17 9.29 -8.71 -37.23
C ARG A 17 8.33 -8.23 -36.15
N ALA A 18 8.53 -8.71 -34.92
CA ALA A 18 7.74 -8.27 -33.78
C ALA A 18 7.89 -6.74 -33.72
N GLU A 19 6.78 -6.02 -33.86
CA GLU A 19 6.76 -4.61 -33.50
C GLU A 19 7.24 -4.51 -32.05
N PRO A 20 8.08 -3.51 -31.72
CA PRO A 20 8.46 -3.29 -30.33
C PRO A 20 7.19 -3.04 -29.55
N VAL A 21 6.79 -4.02 -28.73
CA VAL A 21 5.71 -3.86 -27.76
C VAL A 21 6.11 -2.65 -26.92
N PRO A 22 5.30 -1.57 -26.87
CA PRO A 22 5.59 -0.44 -26.01
C PRO A 22 5.81 -0.99 -24.61
N ALA A 23 6.95 -0.68 -24.00
CA ALA A 23 7.30 -1.21 -22.68
C ALA A 23 6.10 -0.96 -21.75
N PRO A 24 5.62 -1.99 -21.02
CA PRO A 24 4.49 -1.82 -20.12
C PRO A 24 4.80 -0.65 -19.19
N ARG A 25 3.86 0.30 -19.08
CA ARG A 25 3.97 1.40 -18.12
C ARG A 25 4.14 0.76 -16.75
N ARG A 26 5.24 1.10 -16.07
CA ARG A 26 5.56 0.53 -14.75
C ARG A 26 4.40 0.83 -13.81
N ARG A 27 3.88 -0.21 -13.16
CA ARG A 27 2.93 -0.07 -12.06
C ARG A 27 3.68 -0.18 -10.75
N LEU A 28 3.56 0.83 -9.90
CA LEU A 28 4.14 0.79 -8.55
C LEU A 28 3.05 0.48 -7.54
N VAL A 29 3.36 -0.44 -6.62
CA VAL A 29 2.64 -0.60 -5.36
C VAL A 29 3.59 -0.15 -4.25
N ALA A 30 3.36 1.04 -3.74
CA ALA A 30 4.21 1.68 -2.74
C ALA A 30 3.61 1.55 -1.34
N VAL A 31 4.46 1.55 -0.31
CA VAL A 31 4.04 1.65 1.08
C VAL A 31 4.87 2.67 1.83
N ALA A 32 4.21 3.50 2.62
CA ALA A 32 4.81 4.45 3.55
C ALA A 32 4.26 4.25 4.96
N VAL A 33 5.05 4.62 5.97
CA VAL A 33 4.60 4.62 7.38
C VAL A 33 3.50 5.66 7.54
N SER A 34 3.73 6.89 7.07
CA SER A 34 2.76 7.99 7.19
C SER A 34 2.73 8.91 5.95
N PRO A 35 1.67 9.75 5.80
CA PRO A 35 1.55 10.70 4.69
C PRO A 35 2.76 11.64 4.56
N MET A 36 3.41 12.00 5.67
CA MET A 36 4.57 12.90 5.65
C MET A 36 5.76 12.37 4.85
N GLU A 37 5.88 11.06 4.62
CA GLU A 37 6.92 10.54 3.73
C GLU A 37 6.71 10.94 2.27
N LEU A 38 5.47 11.19 1.86
CA LEU A 38 5.10 11.69 0.54
C LEU A 38 5.09 13.22 0.50
N LEU A 39 4.46 13.85 1.50
CA LEU A 39 4.14 15.29 1.49
C LEU A 39 5.33 16.21 1.77
N ARG A 40 6.45 15.67 2.27
CA ARG A 40 7.63 16.48 2.57
C ARG A 40 8.26 17.08 1.31
N PRO A 41 8.79 18.32 1.41
CA PRO A 41 9.67 18.85 0.38
C PRO A 41 10.80 17.87 0.07
N GLU A 42 11.12 17.73 -1.22
CA GLU A 42 12.18 16.83 -1.69
C GLU A 42 11.95 15.35 -1.35
N SER A 43 10.69 14.95 -1.12
CA SER A 43 10.34 13.54 -0.91
C SER A 43 10.84 12.68 -2.07
N ASP A 44 11.73 11.73 -1.74
CA ASP A 44 12.21 10.74 -2.70
C ASP A 44 11.07 9.84 -3.17
N LEU A 45 10.08 9.59 -2.31
CA LEU A 45 8.85 8.88 -2.66
C LEU A 45 8.06 9.67 -3.71
N ALA A 46 7.79 10.96 -3.49
CA ALA A 46 7.10 11.81 -4.47
C ALA A 46 7.83 11.85 -5.81
N ARG A 47 9.16 11.93 -5.79
CA ARG A 47 10.00 11.91 -7.01
C ARG A 47 9.86 10.59 -7.77
N ILE A 48 9.94 9.45 -7.09
CA ILE A 48 9.76 8.12 -7.70
C ILE A 48 8.36 7.98 -8.31
N ILE A 49 7.34 8.49 -7.63
CA ILE A 49 5.95 8.45 -8.10
C ILE A 49 5.77 9.33 -9.34
N GLY A 50 6.31 10.56 -9.34
CA GLY A 50 6.21 11.48 -10.48
C GLY A 50 6.94 11.02 -11.75
N GLU A 51 7.93 10.12 -11.62
CA GLU A 51 8.63 9.49 -12.75
C GLU A 51 7.93 8.21 -13.25
N SER A 52 6.83 7.80 -12.62
CA SER A 52 6.17 6.52 -12.85
C SER A 52 4.86 6.65 -13.62
N GLY A 53 4.34 5.52 -14.10
CA GLY A 53 3.00 5.44 -14.67
C GLY A 53 1.98 5.36 -13.53
N ARG A 54 1.34 4.21 -13.39
CA ARG A 54 0.30 3.97 -12.37
C ARG A 54 0.91 3.69 -11.00
N VAL A 55 0.44 4.36 -9.95
CA VAL A 55 0.89 4.13 -8.58
C VAL A 55 -0.30 3.91 -7.65
N ASP A 56 -0.24 2.82 -6.89
CA ASP A 56 -1.07 2.59 -5.71
C ASP A 56 -0.17 2.74 -4.47
N LEU A 57 -0.39 3.78 -3.67
CA LEU A 57 0.35 4.04 -2.43
C LEU A 57 -0.49 3.66 -1.22
N LEU A 58 0.01 2.73 -0.41
CA LEU A 58 -0.54 2.40 0.90
C LEU A 58 0.11 3.25 1.99
N ILE A 59 -0.71 3.95 2.77
CA ILE A 59 -0.31 4.64 4.00
C ILE A 59 -0.67 3.75 5.19
N ALA A 60 0.34 3.34 5.97
CA ALA A 60 0.16 2.42 7.08
C ALA A 60 -0.62 3.05 8.24
N ARG A 61 -0.26 4.28 8.63
CA ARG A 61 -0.93 5.04 9.68
C ARG A 61 -1.03 6.50 9.30
N ASP A 62 -1.98 7.18 9.91
CA ASP A 62 -2.12 8.62 9.74
C ASP A 62 -1.23 9.37 10.72
N ASP A 63 -0.86 10.60 10.39
CA ASP A 63 -0.07 11.49 11.26
C ASP A 63 -0.91 12.12 12.38
N ALA A 64 -2.11 11.59 12.66
CA ALA A 64 -2.95 12.06 13.75
C ALA A 64 -2.18 11.99 15.07
N PRO A 65 -2.24 13.04 15.91
CA PRO A 65 -1.66 12.97 17.24
C PRO A 65 -2.25 11.73 17.94
N PRO A 66 -1.44 10.96 18.71
CA PRO A 66 -2.01 9.89 19.51
C PRO A 66 -3.14 10.52 20.33
N PRO A 67 -4.32 9.87 20.40
CA PRO A 67 -5.39 10.38 21.24
C PRO A 67 -4.76 10.67 22.59
N ALA A 68 -4.94 11.91 23.09
CA ALA A 68 -4.46 12.26 24.40
C ALA A 68 -4.85 11.11 25.31
N GLU A 69 -3.90 10.53 26.04
CA GLU A 69 -4.21 9.56 27.07
C GLU A 69 -5.05 10.30 28.11
N VAL A 70 -6.36 10.41 27.84
CA VAL A 70 -7.33 10.70 28.85
C VAL A 70 -7.16 9.51 29.78
N PRO A 71 -6.79 9.71 31.05
CA PRO A 71 -6.78 8.62 32.00
C PRO A 71 -8.21 8.14 32.09
N GLY A 72 -8.56 7.16 31.26
CA GLY A 72 -9.83 6.46 31.36
C GLY A 72 -9.85 5.86 32.75
N PRO A 73 -11.00 5.87 33.45
CA PRO A 73 -11.12 5.04 34.63
C PRO A 73 -10.70 3.62 34.23
N LEU A 74 -9.89 2.98 35.08
CA LEU A 74 -9.49 1.59 34.93
C LEU A 74 -10.74 0.70 34.98
N VAL A 75 -11.48 0.61 33.88
CA VAL A 75 -12.53 -0.38 33.71
C VAL A 75 -11.84 -1.61 33.16
N SER A 76 -11.65 -2.60 34.02
CA SER A 76 -11.30 -3.95 33.56
C SER A 76 -12.30 -4.39 32.49
N PRO A 77 -11.91 -5.17 31.47
CA PRO A 77 -12.88 -5.80 30.59
C PRO A 77 -13.54 -6.93 31.39
N GLU A 78 -14.48 -6.59 32.27
CA GLU A 78 -15.54 -7.54 32.57
C GLU A 78 -16.34 -7.66 31.27
N VAL A 79 -16.26 -8.86 30.68
CA VAL A 79 -17.24 -9.29 29.69
C VAL A 79 -18.57 -9.33 30.42
N VAL A 80 -19.30 -8.22 30.38
CA VAL A 80 -20.70 -8.19 30.79
C VAL A 80 -21.44 -9.00 29.75
N TRP A 81 -21.80 -10.23 30.11
CA TRP A 81 -22.79 -10.99 29.35
C TRP A 81 -24.11 -10.25 29.51
N VAL A 82 -24.42 -9.39 28.55
CA VAL A 82 -25.75 -8.78 28.44
C VAL A 82 -26.70 -9.89 28.02
N ASP A 83 -27.72 -10.12 28.84
CA ASP A 83 -28.81 -11.03 28.49
C ASP A 83 -29.50 -10.45 27.24
N PRO A 84 -29.67 -11.19 26.13
CA PRO A 84 -30.30 -10.67 24.92
C PRO A 84 -31.73 -10.16 25.13
N ASP A 85 -32.38 -10.48 26.26
CA ASP A 85 -33.71 -9.98 26.62
C ASP A 85 -33.69 -8.60 27.34
N ASP A 86 -32.51 -8.06 27.70
CA ASP A 86 -32.34 -6.73 28.35
C ASP A 86 -31.89 -5.62 27.37
N LEU A 87 -31.90 -5.88 26.05
CA LEU A 87 -31.69 -4.86 25.04
C LEU A 87 -32.97 -4.04 24.85
N ASP A 88 -33.15 -3.01 25.66
CA ASP A 88 -34.13 -1.96 25.39
C ASP A 88 -33.81 -1.34 24.01
N GLU A 89 -34.73 -1.46 23.05
CA GLU A 89 -34.59 -1.09 21.62
C GLU A 89 -34.38 0.42 21.33
N ASP A 90 -34.08 1.24 22.34
CA ASP A 90 -33.99 2.70 22.23
C ASP A 90 -32.59 3.25 22.58
N GLU A 91 -31.52 2.47 22.35
CA GLU A 91 -30.18 3.07 22.22
C GLU A 91 -30.09 3.79 20.87
N ASP A 92 -30.50 5.06 20.88
CA ASP A 92 -30.02 6.10 19.96
C ASP A 92 -28.48 6.05 19.99
N TYR A 93 -27.88 5.15 19.19
CA TYR A 93 -26.48 5.22 18.83
C TYR A 93 -26.30 6.60 18.23
N PRO A 94 -25.57 7.53 18.88
CA PRO A 94 -25.23 8.78 18.23
C PRO A 94 -24.51 8.35 16.95
N GLY A 95 -25.08 8.73 15.81
CA GLY A 95 -24.44 8.54 14.51
C GLY A 95 -23.02 9.04 14.68
N PHE A 96 -22.06 8.14 14.53
CA PHE A 96 -20.70 8.55 14.26
C PHE A 96 -20.79 9.28 12.93
N ASP A 97 -20.99 10.59 12.99
CA ASP A 97 -20.71 11.49 11.89
C ASP A 97 -19.20 11.34 11.67
N GLU A 98 -18.81 10.36 10.85
CA GLU A 98 -17.45 10.14 10.31
C GLU A 98 -17.09 11.23 9.29
N ASP A 99 -17.64 12.44 9.44
CA ASP A 99 -17.46 13.55 8.51
C ASP A 99 -16.31 14.47 8.99
N ASP A 100 -15.31 14.60 8.11
CA ASP A 100 -14.47 15.79 7.89
C ASP A 100 -13.15 16.00 8.65
N GLU A 101 -12.65 15.07 9.48
CA GLU A 101 -11.27 15.21 9.99
C GLU A 101 -10.19 14.88 8.94
N ASP A 102 -10.59 14.35 7.77
CA ASP A 102 -9.68 13.70 6.83
C ASP A 102 -9.31 14.49 5.56
N ASP A 103 -9.85 15.69 5.43
CA ASP A 103 -9.71 16.52 4.22
C ASP A 103 -8.30 17.10 4.03
N GLY A 104 -7.53 17.27 5.11
CA GLY A 104 -6.21 17.90 5.05
C GLY A 104 -5.18 17.08 4.27
N VAL A 105 -5.12 15.77 4.50
CA VAL A 105 -4.19 14.87 3.82
C VAL A 105 -4.58 14.71 2.35
N ALA A 106 -5.87 14.50 2.08
CA ALA A 106 -6.38 14.37 0.72
C ALA A 106 -6.11 15.63 -0.11
N ALA A 107 -6.37 16.82 0.43
CA ALA A 107 -6.07 18.09 -0.21
C ALA A 107 -4.56 18.30 -0.44
N ALA A 108 -3.73 17.93 0.54
CA ALA A 108 -2.27 18.03 0.41
C ALA A 108 -1.71 17.09 -0.65
N VAL A 109 -2.23 15.86 -0.75
CA VAL A 109 -1.89 14.90 -1.81
C VAL A 109 -2.33 15.44 -3.18
N ALA A 110 -3.55 15.97 -3.27
CA ALA A 110 -4.06 16.55 -4.52
C ALA A 110 -3.18 17.73 -4.99
N ALA A 111 -2.65 18.54 -4.08
CA ALA A 111 -1.76 19.65 -4.38
C ALA A 111 -0.40 19.22 -4.98
N LEU A 112 -0.02 17.93 -4.88
CA LEU A 112 1.18 17.40 -5.54
C LEU A 112 1.02 17.22 -7.06
N ASP A 113 -0.22 17.27 -7.58
CA ASP A 113 -0.54 17.10 -9.00
C ASP A 113 0.06 15.82 -9.61
N LEU A 114 -0.16 14.69 -8.93
CA LEU A 114 0.29 13.35 -9.33
C LEU A 114 -0.91 12.56 -9.92
N PRO A 115 -1.23 12.69 -11.22
CA PRO A 115 -2.51 12.27 -11.79
C PRO A 115 -2.74 10.74 -11.79
N ASP A 116 -1.66 9.96 -11.75
CA ASP A 116 -1.71 8.50 -11.76
C ASP A 116 -1.51 7.88 -10.36
N LEU A 117 -1.51 8.70 -9.31
CA LEU A 117 -1.41 8.27 -7.91
C LEU A 117 -2.79 7.97 -7.32
N ARG A 118 -2.93 6.78 -6.73
CA ARG A 118 -4.04 6.40 -5.86
C ARG A 118 -3.52 6.16 -4.46
N VAL A 119 -4.09 6.85 -3.48
CA VAL A 119 -3.71 6.68 -2.08
C VAL A 119 -4.74 5.78 -1.39
N HIS A 120 -4.25 4.77 -0.68
CA HIS A 120 -5.00 3.83 0.12
C HIS A 120 -4.54 3.96 1.56
N ARG A 121 -5.47 3.99 2.51
CA ARG A 121 -5.15 4.21 3.92
C ARG A 121 -5.56 2.99 4.72
N LEU A 122 -4.62 2.47 5.49
CA LEU A 122 -4.89 1.37 6.40
C LEU A 122 -5.40 1.88 7.76
N GLY A 123 -5.09 3.13 8.11
CA GLY A 123 -5.62 3.78 9.32
C GLY A 123 -5.18 3.13 10.62
N LEU A 124 -3.99 2.51 10.67
CA LEU A 124 -3.54 1.84 11.90
C LEU A 124 -3.32 2.87 13.02
N PRO A 125 -3.93 2.68 14.20
CA PRO A 125 -3.81 3.63 15.30
C PRO A 125 -2.41 3.56 15.95
N GLY A 126 -1.91 4.71 16.39
CA GLY A 126 -0.70 4.80 17.21
C GLY A 126 0.58 4.36 16.49
N ARG A 127 1.50 3.71 17.22
CA ARG A 127 2.75 3.16 16.65
C ARG A 127 2.49 1.77 16.07
N LEU A 128 3.12 1.47 14.94
CA LEU A 128 3.01 0.14 14.31
C LEU A 128 3.61 -0.94 15.22
N GLY A 129 2.72 -1.75 15.81
CA GLY A 129 3.07 -2.91 16.63
C GLY A 129 3.32 -4.18 15.82
N PRO A 130 3.59 -5.33 16.47
CA PRO A 130 3.84 -6.60 15.80
C PRO A 130 2.66 -7.06 14.91
N ASP A 131 1.43 -6.77 15.33
CA ASP A 131 0.22 -7.16 14.59
C ASP A 131 0.02 -6.36 13.30
N ALA A 132 0.66 -5.18 13.19
CA ALA A 132 0.59 -4.36 11.99
C ALA A 132 1.22 -5.06 10.77
N ALA A 133 2.20 -5.94 10.99
CA ALA A 133 2.91 -6.60 9.89
C ALA A 133 1.99 -7.49 9.05
N ASP A 134 1.08 -8.24 9.68
CA ASP A 134 0.16 -9.11 8.94
C ASP A 134 -0.94 -8.31 8.25
N MET A 135 -1.43 -7.22 8.85
CA MET A 135 -2.35 -6.29 8.20
C MET A 135 -1.72 -5.61 6.98
N LEU A 136 -0.47 -5.15 7.09
CA LEU A 136 0.29 -4.58 5.98
C LEU A 136 0.47 -5.59 4.84
N VAL A 137 0.74 -6.85 5.16
CA VAL A 137 0.87 -7.92 4.15
C VAL A 137 -0.48 -8.20 3.47
N ALA A 138 -1.59 -8.20 4.21
CA ALA A 138 -2.91 -8.37 3.65
C ALA A 138 -3.26 -7.22 2.69
N ALA A 139 -3.11 -5.97 3.13
CA ALA A 139 -3.39 -4.79 2.31
C ALA A 139 -2.49 -4.72 1.07
N LEU A 140 -1.19 -4.98 1.22
CA LEU A 140 -0.29 -5.04 0.06
C LEU A 140 -0.61 -6.18 -0.89
N SER A 141 -1.06 -7.33 -0.39
CA SER A 141 -1.49 -8.45 -1.23
C SER A 141 -2.68 -8.08 -2.09
N GLU A 142 -3.65 -7.37 -1.52
CA GLU A 142 -4.82 -6.86 -2.25
C GLU A 142 -4.39 -5.90 -3.36
N LEU A 143 -3.50 -4.95 -3.07
CA LEU A 143 -3.02 -3.99 -4.06
C LEU A 143 -2.16 -4.64 -5.15
N VAL A 144 -1.28 -5.59 -4.80
CA VAL A 144 -0.47 -6.31 -5.80
C VAL A 144 -1.36 -7.16 -6.70
N GLY A 145 -2.37 -7.81 -6.12
CA GLY A 145 -3.25 -8.74 -6.83
C GLY A 145 -2.67 -10.15 -6.94
N PHE A 146 -3.54 -11.13 -7.17
CA PHE A 146 -3.15 -12.51 -7.42
C PHE A 146 -2.57 -12.63 -8.85
N ASP A 147 -1.33 -13.11 -8.97
CA ASP A 147 -0.57 -13.19 -10.22
C ASP A 147 -0.33 -11.81 -10.89
N PRO A 148 0.50 -10.94 -10.30
CA PRO A 148 0.72 -9.60 -10.82
C PRO A 148 1.35 -9.62 -12.22
N GLU A 149 0.82 -8.78 -13.10
CA GLU A 149 1.31 -8.65 -14.47
C GLU A 149 2.81 -8.27 -14.52
N PRO A 150 3.54 -8.63 -15.60
CA PRO A 150 4.90 -8.16 -15.80
C PRO A 150 4.98 -6.63 -15.77
N GLY A 151 5.88 -6.09 -14.93
CA GLY A 151 6.09 -4.65 -14.78
C GLY A 151 5.48 -4.03 -13.51
N VAL A 152 4.93 -4.85 -12.61
CA VAL A 152 4.59 -4.44 -11.23
C VAL A 152 5.85 -4.44 -10.35
N TYR A 153 6.06 -3.34 -9.61
CA TYR A 153 7.15 -3.19 -8.64
C TYR A 153 6.58 -2.87 -7.26
N CYS A 154 7.15 -3.49 -6.23
CA CYS A 154 6.86 -3.10 -4.85
C CYS A 154 7.87 -2.03 -4.40
N VAL A 155 7.38 -0.90 -3.90
CA VAL A 155 8.21 0.23 -3.45
C VAL A 155 8.06 0.37 -1.94
N SER A 156 9.19 0.46 -1.24
CA SER A 156 9.21 0.52 0.23
C SER A 156 10.33 1.41 0.72
N PRO A 157 10.27 1.92 1.97
CA PRO A 157 11.34 2.73 2.51
C PRO A 157 12.64 1.93 2.58
N ALA A 158 13.76 2.64 2.51
CA ALA A 158 15.07 2.09 2.84
C ALA A 158 15.08 1.64 4.32
N PRO A 159 15.72 0.50 4.65
CA PRO A 159 15.80 0.03 6.03
C PRO A 159 16.43 1.08 6.97
N ALA A 160 15.84 1.26 8.15
CA ALA A 160 16.43 2.04 9.25
C ALA A 160 16.39 1.18 10.53
N PRO A 161 17.51 0.57 10.94
CA PRO A 161 17.53 -0.38 12.06
C PRO A 161 17.09 0.18 13.42
N GLY A 162 17.08 1.51 13.60
CA GLY A 162 16.60 2.18 14.81
C GLY A 162 15.11 2.53 14.80
N ASP A 163 14.40 2.26 13.70
CA ASP A 163 13.00 2.64 13.49
C ASP A 163 12.14 1.36 13.42
N PRO A 164 11.42 1.00 14.50
CA PRO A 164 10.62 -0.22 14.55
C PRO A 164 9.43 -0.18 13.57
N GLU A 165 8.84 1.00 13.34
CA GLU A 165 7.70 1.16 12.43
C GLU A 165 8.13 0.95 10.99
N ARG A 166 9.25 1.57 10.61
CA ARG A 166 9.87 1.32 9.30
C ARG A 166 10.32 -0.12 9.14
N SER A 167 10.82 -0.75 10.20
CA SER A 167 11.20 -2.16 10.18
C SER A 167 10.00 -3.07 9.88
N ALA A 168 8.82 -2.78 10.45
CA ALA A 168 7.58 -3.51 10.17
C ALA A 168 7.16 -3.36 8.70
N VAL A 169 7.13 -2.13 8.18
CA VAL A 169 6.80 -1.86 6.76
C VAL A 169 7.78 -2.54 5.81
N VAL A 170 9.07 -2.44 6.09
CA VAL A 170 10.12 -3.09 5.29
C VAL A 170 9.96 -4.60 5.29
N ALA A 171 9.66 -5.21 6.44
CA ALA A 171 9.45 -6.65 6.56
C ALA A 171 8.22 -7.11 5.77
N ALA A 172 7.11 -6.37 5.85
CA ALA A 172 5.90 -6.64 5.09
C ALA A 172 6.16 -6.57 3.57
N ALA A 173 6.77 -5.49 3.09
CA ALA A 173 7.11 -5.33 1.68
C ALA A 173 8.07 -6.42 1.16
N GLN A 174 9.04 -6.84 1.98
CA GLN A 174 9.92 -7.95 1.63
C GLN A 174 9.17 -9.29 1.54
N ARG A 175 8.20 -9.53 2.43
CA ARG A 175 7.36 -10.74 2.38
C ARG A 175 6.55 -10.76 1.08
N ILE A 176 5.99 -9.63 0.67
CA ILE A 176 5.27 -9.45 -0.59
C ILE A 176 6.18 -9.69 -1.80
N GLY A 177 7.35 -9.03 -1.83
CA GLY A 177 8.32 -9.22 -2.92
C GLY A 177 8.72 -10.69 -3.10
N ARG A 178 8.91 -11.43 -2.00
CA ARG A 178 9.20 -12.87 -2.04
C ARG A 178 7.99 -13.71 -2.46
N ALA A 179 6.81 -13.42 -1.93
CA ALA A 179 5.60 -14.23 -2.16
C ALA A 179 5.09 -14.11 -3.60
N TYR A 180 5.11 -12.91 -4.18
CA TYR A 180 4.58 -12.63 -5.52
C TYR A 180 5.67 -12.54 -6.60
N GLY A 181 6.95 -12.67 -6.24
CA GLY A 181 8.06 -12.57 -7.19
C GLY A 181 8.23 -11.18 -7.81
N VAL A 182 7.65 -10.13 -7.20
CA VAL A 182 7.72 -8.76 -7.71
C VAL A 182 9.05 -8.09 -7.32
N PRO A 183 9.72 -7.37 -8.24
CA PRO A 183 10.95 -6.66 -7.91
C PRO A 183 10.70 -5.54 -6.90
N MET A 184 11.69 -5.30 -6.03
CA MET A 184 11.61 -4.25 -5.02
C MET A 184 12.41 -3.01 -5.40
N LEU A 185 11.82 -1.84 -5.19
CA LEU A 185 12.50 -0.55 -5.19
C LEU A 185 12.51 0.03 -3.78
N ARG A 186 13.51 0.86 -3.51
CA ARG A 186 13.70 1.52 -2.22
C ARG A 186 13.74 3.03 -2.41
N TYR A 187 13.05 3.75 -1.55
CA TYR A 187 13.14 5.20 -1.46
C TYR A 187 13.76 5.63 -0.14
N LYS A 188 14.39 6.80 -0.12
CA LYS A 188 14.95 7.39 1.08
C LYS A 188 13.84 8.06 1.87
N SER A 189 13.59 7.55 3.07
CA SER A 189 12.71 8.19 4.04
C SER A 189 13.55 9.02 5.00
N LEU A 190 13.43 10.35 4.90
CA LEU A 190 14.18 11.29 5.74
C LEU A 190 13.74 11.13 7.20
N GLU A 191 14.69 11.09 8.13
CA GLU A 191 14.36 10.97 9.55
C GLU A 191 13.65 12.23 10.05
N LEU A 192 12.62 12.01 10.87
CA LEU A 192 11.96 13.06 11.63
C LEU A 192 12.91 13.53 12.73
N SER A 193 13.69 14.57 12.45
CA SER A 193 14.28 15.37 13.53
C SER A 193 13.13 16.07 14.23
N VAL A 194 12.67 15.54 15.36
CA VAL A 194 11.85 16.31 16.30
C VAL A 194 12.79 17.41 16.82
N VAL A 195 12.48 18.65 16.48
CA VAL A 195 13.11 19.80 17.13
C VAL A 195 12.39 19.95 18.47
N ASP A 196 13.06 19.58 19.56
CA ASP A 196 12.63 19.88 20.93
C ASP A 196 12.56 21.40 21.17
#